data_AF-A0A852A2Z7-F1
#
_entry.id   AF-A0A852A2Z7-F1
#
_cell.length_a   1.000
_cell.length_b   1.000
_cell.length_c   1.000
_cell.angle_alpha   90.00
_cell.angle_beta   90.00
_cell.angle_gamma   90.00
#
_symmetry.space_group_name_H-M   'P 1'
#
loop_
_entity.id
_entity.type
_entity.pdbx_description
1 polymer ?
#
loop_
_entity_poly.entity_id
_entity_poly.type
_entity_poly.pdbx_seq_one_letter_code
_entity_poly.pdbx_strand_id
1 'polypeptide(L)'
;LCTGSYLDMGDTSHWFCQLVRSSWLQVPQWHSWHLVFQPCGRSFRLQLSKGRKSLTVEMLFGVRQGDSDIFVVSQPTEVQKGGSSTFRGPYAVAEAKFFRHIARQLPCESLHLKCLQLFTCILRGTGFSSSAWETVVTHVLTTVPLSRWHRSAFPRWLWDIMAYLDRCLQLTRLEHFVLGKERLPAEISLPPAMRGVEPPNLFEHLARDPAAHREAMQ
;
A
#
# COMPACT_ATOMS: atom_id res chain seq x y z
N LEU A 1 -13.61 -0.59 23.77
CA LEU A 1 -12.81 -0.09 22.62
C LEU A 1 -11.33 0.01 22.98
N CYS A 2 -10.95 0.58 24.12
CA CYS A 2 -9.58 0.53 24.61
C CYS A 2 -9.45 -0.44 25.79
N THR A 3 -8.39 -1.23 25.80
CA THR A 3 -7.99 -2.08 26.93
C THR A 3 -6.70 -1.51 27.50
N GLY A 4 -6.81 -0.71 28.57
CA GLY A 4 -5.70 0.07 29.11
C GLY A 4 -5.23 1.16 28.15
N SER A 5 -3.92 1.20 27.85
CA SER A 5 -3.28 2.18 26.97
C SER A 5 -3.31 1.81 25.48
N TYR A 6 -4.04 0.75 25.11
CA TYR A 6 -4.04 0.21 23.75
C TYR A 6 -5.45 0.18 23.19
N LEU A 7 -5.58 0.40 21.88
CA LEU A 7 -6.83 0.18 21.17
C LEU A 7 -7.06 -1.33 21.07
N ASP A 8 -8.14 -1.81 21.68
CA ASP A 8 -8.57 -3.20 21.58
C ASP A 8 -9.22 -3.43 20.22
N MET A 9 -8.52 -4.12 19.35
CA MET A 9 -8.92 -4.30 17.96
C MET A 9 -10.10 -5.26 17.82
N GLY A 10 -10.23 -6.22 18.74
CA GLY A 10 -11.35 -7.16 18.74
C GLY A 10 -12.64 -6.43 19.11
N ASP A 11 -12.62 -5.70 20.21
CA ASP A 11 -13.74 -4.86 20.64
C ASP A 11 -14.07 -3.79 19.60
N THR A 12 -13.06 -3.17 19.00
CA THR A 12 -13.25 -2.10 18.01
C THR A 12 -13.86 -2.64 16.72
N SER A 13 -13.36 -3.78 16.22
CA SER A 13 -13.95 -4.43 15.05
C SER A 13 -15.39 -4.87 15.33
N HIS A 14 -15.65 -5.45 16.50
CA HIS A 14 -16.98 -5.89 16.88
C HIS A 14 -17.97 -4.72 17.02
N TRP A 15 -17.58 -3.64 17.69
CA TRP A 15 -18.38 -2.42 17.79
C TRP A 15 -18.70 -1.84 16.41
N PHE A 16 -17.71 -1.77 15.52
CA PHE A 16 -17.91 -1.27 14.16
C PHE A 16 -18.85 -2.19 13.35
N CYS A 17 -18.73 -3.51 13.50
CA CYS A 17 -19.68 -4.46 12.92
C CYS A 17 -21.12 -4.17 13.36
N GLN A 18 -21.34 -3.95 14.65
CA GLN A 18 -22.67 -3.65 15.18
C GLN A 18 -23.21 -2.33 14.62
N LEU A 19 -22.36 -1.31 14.52
CA LEU A 19 -22.72 -0.01 13.93
C LEU A 19 -23.12 -0.13 12.45
N VAL A 20 -22.37 -0.90 11.66
CA VAL A 20 -22.72 -1.14 10.24
C VAL A 20 -24.02 -1.93 10.14
N ARG A 21 -24.23 -2.95 11.00
CA ARG A 21 -25.49 -3.71 11.03
C ARG A 21 -26.70 -2.83 11.31
N SER A 22 -26.61 -1.96 12.32
CA SER A 22 -27.73 -1.09 12.70
C SER A 22 -28.01 -0.01 11.66
N SER A 23 -26.99 0.48 10.97
CA SER A 23 -27.10 1.55 9.98
C SER A 23 -27.43 1.03 8.58
N TRP A 24 -27.24 -0.26 8.30
CA TRP A 24 -27.38 -0.84 6.95
C TRP A 24 -28.76 -0.61 6.35
N LEU A 25 -29.83 -0.73 7.16
CA LEU A 25 -31.21 -0.53 6.72
C LEU A 25 -31.52 0.91 6.30
N GLN A 26 -30.67 1.87 6.68
CA GLN A 26 -30.82 3.28 6.29
C GLN A 26 -30.12 3.60 4.97
N VAL A 27 -29.37 2.66 4.39
CA VAL A 27 -28.68 2.86 3.11
C VAL A 27 -29.69 2.77 1.97
N PRO A 28 -29.82 3.78 1.07
CA PRO A 28 -30.86 3.84 0.04
C PRO A 28 -30.94 2.62 -0.91
N GLN A 29 -29.89 1.80 -0.99
CA GLN A 29 -29.81 0.63 -1.86
C GLN A 29 -29.73 -0.71 -1.13
N TRP A 30 -29.92 -0.76 0.20
CA TRP A 30 -29.67 -1.94 1.04
C TRP A 30 -30.32 -3.23 0.51
N HIS A 31 -31.59 -3.16 0.11
CA HIS A 31 -32.37 -4.27 -0.45
C HIS A 31 -31.81 -4.91 -1.72
N SER A 32 -30.98 -4.18 -2.47
CA SER A 32 -30.41 -4.65 -3.74
C SER A 32 -29.01 -5.23 -3.59
N TRP A 33 -28.46 -5.22 -2.37
CA TRP A 33 -27.12 -5.68 -2.06
C TRP A 33 -27.16 -6.66 -0.88
N HIS A 34 -26.58 -7.84 -1.05
CA HIS A 34 -26.36 -8.78 0.04
C HIS A 34 -25.09 -8.40 0.79
N LEU A 35 -25.23 -8.17 2.10
CA LEU A 35 -24.12 -7.85 2.98
C LEU A 35 -23.78 -9.06 3.84
N VAL A 36 -22.53 -9.51 3.75
CA VAL A 36 -21.98 -10.61 4.55
C VAL A 36 -20.76 -10.12 5.32
N PHE A 37 -20.82 -10.22 6.64
CA PHE A 37 -19.64 -9.98 7.50
C PHE A 37 -18.71 -11.19 7.43
N GLN A 38 -17.42 -10.95 7.23
CA GLN A 38 -16.42 -12.02 7.21
C GLN A 38 -15.74 -12.13 8.58
N PRO A 39 -15.40 -13.34 9.05
CA PRO A 39 -14.67 -13.52 10.30
C PRO A 39 -13.31 -12.84 10.20
N CYS A 40 -13.06 -11.82 11.02
CA CYS A 40 -11.73 -11.25 11.19
C CYS A 40 -11.56 -10.69 12.60
N GLY A 41 -10.49 -11.09 13.29
CA GLY A 41 -10.22 -10.68 14.67
C GLY A 41 -9.51 -9.33 14.82
N ARG A 42 -8.90 -8.80 13.75
CA ARG A 42 -8.06 -7.59 13.81
C ARG A 42 -8.33 -6.57 12.70
N SER A 43 -9.26 -6.86 11.79
CA SER A 43 -9.79 -5.90 10.83
C SER A 43 -11.29 -6.08 10.73
N PHE A 44 -11.96 -5.09 10.15
CA PHE A 44 -13.36 -5.20 9.79
C PHE A 44 -13.46 -5.57 8.32
N ARG A 45 -14.06 -6.72 8.01
CA ARG A 45 -14.20 -7.17 6.63
C ARG A 45 -15.65 -7.53 6.32
N LEU A 46 -16.16 -6.97 5.22
CA LEU A 46 -17.47 -7.29 4.69
C LEU A 46 -17.40 -7.54 3.19
N GLN A 47 -18.36 -8.29 2.71
CA GLN A 47 -18.58 -8.50 1.29
C GLN A 47 -19.98 -7.99 0.93
N LEU A 48 -20.04 -7.14 -0.07
CA LEU A 48 -21.27 -6.66 -0.69
C LEU A 48 -21.43 -7.38 -2.03
N SER A 49 -22.57 -7.99 -2.30
CA SER A 49 -22.84 -8.61 -3.60
C SER A 49 -24.19 -8.19 -4.18
N LYS A 50 -24.22 -8.00 -5.49
CA LYS A 50 -25.41 -7.67 -6.27
C LYS A 50 -25.35 -8.40 -7.61
N GLY A 51 -26.11 -9.50 -7.72
CA GLY A 51 -26.05 -10.41 -8.86
C GLY A 51 -24.64 -10.97 -9.05
N ARG A 52 -24.01 -10.68 -10.21
CA ARG A 52 -22.63 -11.11 -10.51
C ARG A 52 -21.55 -10.16 -9.98
N LYS A 53 -21.90 -9.00 -9.44
CA LYS A 53 -20.94 -8.04 -8.90
C LYS A 53 -20.71 -8.33 -7.42
N SER A 54 -19.46 -8.43 -7.00
CA SER A 54 -19.08 -8.48 -5.59
C SER A 54 -18.02 -7.41 -5.30
N LEU A 55 -18.09 -6.84 -4.11
CA LEU A 55 -17.13 -5.89 -3.57
C LEU A 55 -16.75 -6.35 -2.17
N THR A 56 -15.46 -6.58 -1.95
CA THR A 56 -14.92 -6.83 -0.61
C THR A 56 -14.43 -5.51 -0.06
N VAL A 57 -14.91 -5.14 1.13
CA VAL A 57 -14.44 -3.97 1.86
C VAL A 57 -13.67 -4.49 3.07
N GLU A 58 -12.42 -4.06 3.18
CA GLU A 58 -11.59 -4.28 4.36
C GLU A 58 -11.24 -2.93 4.96
N MET A 59 -11.57 -2.75 6.23
CA MET A 59 -11.22 -1.60 7.03
C MET A 59 -10.21 -2.02 8.09
N LEU A 60 -9.09 -1.33 8.08
CA LEU A 60 -8.02 -1.48 9.05
C LEU A 60 -8.11 -0.37 10.09
N PHE A 61 -8.02 -0.74 11.36
CA PHE A 61 -8.02 0.23 12.46
C PHE A 61 -6.60 0.68 12.74
N GLY A 62 -6.36 1.99 12.62
CA GLY A 62 -5.06 2.60 12.81
C GLY A 62 -5.11 3.73 13.83
N VAL A 63 -4.13 3.79 14.73
CA VAL A 63 -3.94 4.91 15.65
C VAL A 63 -2.91 5.86 15.06
N ARG A 64 -3.29 7.12 14.85
CA ARG A 64 -2.38 8.15 14.32
C ARG A 64 -1.28 8.47 15.34
N GLN A 65 -0.03 8.52 14.89
CA GLN A 65 1.09 8.90 15.75
C GLN A 65 1.23 10.43 15.79
N GLY A 66 0.72 11.05 16.87
CA GLY A 66 0.70 12.51 17.02
C GLY A 66 0.01 13.20 15.83
N ASP A 67 0.61 14.28 15.34
CA ASP A 67 0.12 15.01 14.16
C ASP A 67 0.77 14.54 12.84
N SER A 68 1.40 13.38 12.82
CA SER A 68 2.06 12.84 11.62
C SER A 68 1.10 12.08 10.69
N ASP A 69 1.57 11.73 9.50
CA ASP A 69 0.86 10.87 8.54
C ASP A 69 1.12 9.38 8.77
N ILE A 70 1.63 9.02 9.94
CA ILE A 70 1.97 7.64 10.32
C ILE A 70 0.91 7.06 11.23
N PHE A 71 0.46 5.85 10.89
CA PHE A 71 -0.62 5.16 11.61
C PHE A 71 -0.15 3.80 12.13
N VAL A 72 -0.31 3.52 13.41
CA VAL A 72 -0.05 2.18 13.93
C VAL A 72 -1.29 1.33 13.69
N VAL A 73 -1.16 0.33 12.81
CA VAL A 73 -2.25 -0.56 12.40
C VAL A 73 -2.00 -1.97 12.93
N SER A 74 -3.04 -2.64 13.44
CA SER A 74 -2.94 -4.06 13.81
C SER A 74 -2.99 -4.94 12.56
N GLN A 75 -1.88 -5.57 12.21
CA GLN A 75 -1.87 -6.57 11.14
C GLN A 75 -2.32 -7.97 11.66
N PRO A 76 -3.04 -8.76 10.85
CA PRO A 76 -3.33 -10.16 11.17
C PRO A 76 -2.05 -11.00 11.22
N THR A 77 -1.97 -11.91 12.19
CA THR A 77 -0.84 -12.83 12.41
C THR A 77 -0.55 -13.76 11.22
N GLU A 78 -1.50 -13.96 10.30
CA GLU A 78 -1.31 -14.78 9.09
C GLU A 78 -0.25 -14.21 8.13
N VAL A 79 0.03 -12.90 8.17
CA VAL A 79 1.11 -12.25 7.37
C VAL A 79 2.51 -12.57 7.91
N GLN A 80 2.62 -13.21 9.10
CA GLN A 80 3.90 -13.66 9.65
C GLN A 80 4.27 -15.11 9.27
N LYS A 81 3.34 -15.91 8.73
CA LYS A 81 3.59 -17.34 8.43
C LYS A 81 3.97 -17.65 6.98
N GLY A 82 3.72 -16.74 6.04
CA GLY A 82 4.20 -16.84 4.66
C GLY A 82 5.16 -15.70 4.40
N GLY A 83 6.43 -16.00 4.11
CA GLY A 83 7.50 -15.04 3.92
C GLY A 83 7.21 -14.02 2.83
N SER A 84 6.56 -12.92 3.20
CA SER A 84 6.75 -11.58 2.64
C SER A 84 6.10 -10.63 3.63
N SER A 85 6.95 -10.00 4.45
CA SER A 85 6.58 -8.92 5.38
C SER A 85 6.09 -7.72 4.58
N THR A 86 4.86 -7.78 4.08
CA THR A 86 4.19 -6.61 3.55
C THR A 86 3.83 -5.73 4.72
N PHE A 87 4.69 -4.75 4.98
CA PHE A 87 4.53 -3.64 5.91
C PHE A 87 3.38 -2.70 5.48
N ARG A 88 2.24 -3.27 5.06
CA ARG A 88 1.02 -2.55 4.71
C ARG A 88 0.33 -2.12 5.99
N GLY A 89 0.79 -1.05 6.60
CA GLY A 89 0.19 -0.56 7.83
C GLY A 89 0.43 0.92 8.03
N PRO A 90 1.67 1.34 8.31
CA PRO A 90 1.87 2.68 8.84
C PRO A 90 1.98 3.81 7.84
N TYR A 91 2.34 3.53 6.60
CA TYR A 91 2.69 4.58 5.62
C TYR A 91 1.57 4.92 4.64
N ALA A 92 0.50 4.13 4.58
CA ALA A 92 -0.51 4.25 3.51
C ALA A 92 -1.07 5.67 3.31
N VAL A 93 -1.21 6.46 4.38
CA VAL A 93 -1.66 7.87 4.30
C VAL A 93 -0.57 8.77 3.70
N ALA A 94 0.68 8.60 4.12
CA ALA A 94 1.83 9.28 3.55
C ALA A 94 2.02 8.92 2.06
N GLU A 95 1.89 7.64 1.72
CA GLU A 95 1.98 7.15 0.33
C GLU A 95 0.86 7.75 -0.55
N ALA A 96 -0.38 7.75 -0.06
CA ALA A 96 -1.51 8.35 -0.77
C ALA A 96 -1.33 9.87 -0.96
N LYS A 97 -0.78 10.57 0.04
CA LYS A 97 -0.41 11.98 -0.09
C LYS A 97 0.68 12.18 -1.14
N PHE A 98 1.70 11.32 -1.17
CA PHE A 98 2.75 11.35 -2.17
C PHE A 98 2.19 11.22 -3.59
N PHE A 99 1.42 10.16 -3.86
CA PHE A 99 0.84 9.95 -5.20
C PHE A 99 -0.08 11.09 -5.63
N ARG A 100 -0.87 11.64 -4.70
CA ARG A 100 -1.70 12.81 -4.97
C ARG A 100 -0.88 14.07 -5.27
N HIS A 101 0.24 14.28 -4.57
CA HIS A 101 1.15 15.39 -4.83
C HIS A 101 1.77 15.28 -6.24
N ILE A 102 2.20 14.08 -6.64
CA ILE A 102 2.70 13.81 -7.98
C ILE A 102 1.61 14.01 -9.04
N ALA A 103 0.39 13.52 -8.79
CA ALA A 103 -0.74 13.64 -9.71
C ALA A 103 -1.04 15.09 -10.10
N ARG A 104 -0.89 16.04 -9.16
CA ARG A 104 -1.10 17.49 -9.39
C ARG A 104 -0.04 18.12 -10.29
N GLN A 105 1.13 17.52 -10.40
CA GLN A 105 2.27 18.07 -11.17
C GLN A 105 2.40 17.47 -12.57
N LEU A 106 1.67 16.39 -12.84
CA LEU A 106 1.75 15.70 -14.12
C LEU A 106 0.88 16.40 -15.17
N PRO A 107 1.40 16.63 -16.39
CA PRO A 107 0.66 17.32 -17.46
C PRO A 107 -0.50 16.50 -18.02
N CYS A 108 -0.58 15.21 -17.68
CA CYS A 108 -1.65 14.31 -18.08
C CYS A 108 -2.22 13.63 -16.84
N GLU A 109 -3.45 14.00 -16.48
CA GLU A 109 -4.19 13.33 -15.42
C GLU A 109 -4.24 11.82 -15.67
N SER A 110 -4.05 11.03 -14.60
CA SER A 110 -4.17 9.57 -14.56
C SER A 110 -3.10 8.70 -15.26
N LEU A 111 -2.08 9.24 -15.94
CA LEU A 111 -1.06 8.39 -16.59
C LEU A 111 -0.34 7.47 -15.59
N HIS A 112 0.10 8.02 -14.45
CA HIS A 112 0.73 7.25 -13.37
C HIS A 112 -0.20 6.17 -12.80
N LEU A 113 -1.51 6.43 -12.69
CA LEU A 113 -2.49 5.43 -12.23
C LEU A 113 -2.66 4.30 -13.24
N LYS A 114 -2.71 4.62 -14.54
CA LYS A 114 -2.78 3.60 -15.60
C LYS A 114 -1.51 2.76 -15.65
N CYS A 115 -0.33 3.37 -15.44
CA CYS A 115 0.93 2.64 -15.28
C CYS A 115 0.84 1.68 -14.08
N LEU A 116 0.50 2.20 -12.90
CA LEU A 116 0.35 1.41 -11.68
C LEU A 116 -0.59 0.23 -11.91
N GLN A 117 -1.77 0.47 -12.51
CA GLN A 117 -2.74 -0.58 -12.84
C GLN A 117 -2.18 -1.64 -13.79
N LEU A 118 -1.53 -1.22 -14.89
CA LEU A 118 -0.95 -2.14 -15.87
C LEU A 118 0.13 -3.01 -15.22
N PHE A 119 0.96 -2.42 -14.37
CA PHE A 119 1.95 -3.19 -13.63
C PHE A 119 1.33 -4.09 -12.58
N THR A 120 0.34 -3.66 -11.80
CA THR A 120 -0.38 -4.55 -10.89
C THR A 120 -0.94 -5.77 -11.62
N CYS A 121 -1.37 -5.61 -12.87
CA CYS A 121 -1.82 -6.73 -13.71
C CYS A 121 -0.68 -7.65 -14.15
N ILE A 122 0.45 -7.10 -14.63
CA ILE A 122 1.63 -7.89 -15.03
C ILE A 122 2.19 -8.67 -13.82
N LEU A 123 2.18 -8.04 -12.64
CA LEU A 123 2.85 -8.55 -11.45
C LEU A 123 2.10 -9.66 -10.74
N ARG A 124 0.81 -9.87 -11.04
CA ARG A 124 0.02 -10.97 -10.47
C ARG A 124 0.63 -12.36 -10.76
N GLY A 125 1.63 -12.44 -11.64
CA GLY A 125 2.41 -13.66 -11.93
C GLY A 125 3.88 -13.64 -11.50
N THR A 126 4.38 -12.60 -10.84
CA THR A 126 5.84 -12.38 -10.63
C THR A 126 6.34 -12.61 -9.19
N GLY A 127 5.46 -13.00 -8.26
CA GLY A 127 5.82 -13.24 -6.85
C GLY A 127 6.14 -11.99 -6.01
N PHE A 128 6.30 -10.81 -6.63
CA PHE A 128 6.52 -9.55 -5.89
C PHE A 128 5.28 -9.05 -5.15
N SER A 129 5.51 -8.40 -4.02
CA SER A 129 4.44 -7.73 -3.26
C SER A 129 4.03 -6.39 -3.89
N SER A 130 2.75 -6.00 -3.70
CA SER A 130 2.24 -4.68 -4.14
C SER A 130 3.09 -3.52 -3.61
N SER A 131 3.56 -3.61 -2.36
CA SER A 131 4.36 -2.55 -1.71
C SER A 131 5.76 -2.40 -2.31
N ALA A 132 6.38 -3.51 -2.75
CA ALA A 132 7.65 -3.44 -3.47
C ALA A 132 7.48 -2.66 -4.78
N TRP A 133 6.38 -2.91 -5.49
CA TRP A 133 6.12 -2.21 -6.74
C TRP A 133 5.76 -0.74 -6.57
N GLU A 134 4.91 -0.43 -5.60
CA GLU A 134 4.59 0.95 -5.22
C GLU A 134 5.87 1.73 -4.90
N THR A 135 6.83 1.08 -4.24
CA THR A 135 8.15 1.66 -3.93
C THR A 135 9.00 1.86 -5.18
N VAL A 136 9.09 0.87 -6.07
CA VAL A 136 9.80 0.98 -7.35
C VAL A 136 9.25 2.13 -8.20
N VAL A 137 7.93 2.19 -8.39
CA VAL A 137 7.29 3.25 -9.17
C VAL A 137 7.51 4.61 -8.51
N THR A 138 7.43 4.68 -7.17
CA THR A 138 7.68 5.92 -6.45
C THR A 138 9.11 6.40 -6.62
N HIS A 139 10.11 5.50 -6.55
CA HIS A 139 11.50 5.90 -6.79
C HIS A 139 11.69 6.46 -8.18
N VAL A 140 11.15 5.81 -9.21
CA VAL A 140 11.24 6.31 -10.60
C VAL A 140 10.53 7.67 -10.75
N LEU A 141 9.36 7.85 -10.13
CA LEU A 141 8.66 9.14 -10.09
C LEU A 141 9.48 10.25 -9.42
N THR A 142 10.35 9.91 -8.46
CA THR A 142 11.23 10.89 -7.81
C THR A 142 12.55 11.15 -8.54
N THR A 143 13.05 10.20 -9.34
CA THR A 143 14.36 10.32 -10.00
C THR A 143 14.26 10.85 -11.43
N VAL A 144 13.15 10.57 -12.13
CA VAL A 144 12.93 11.00 -13.51
C VAL A 144 12.13 12.31 -13.51
N PRO A 145 12.63 13.41 -14.12
CA PRO A 145 11.94 14.70 -14.14
C PRO A 145 10.51 14.59 -14.66
N LEU A 146 9.54 15.16 -13.92
CA LEU A 146 8.10 15.10 -14.24
C LEU A 146 7.75 15.66 -15.64
N SER A 147 8.59 16.54 -16.21
CA SER A 147 8.45 17.04 -17.58
C SER A 147 8.58 15.95 -18.65
N ARG A 148 9.28 14.85 -18.36
CA ARG A 148 9.36 13.68 -19.24
C ARG A 148 8.08 12.85 -19.22
N TRP A 149 7.11 13.21 -18.38
CA TRP A 149 5.93 12.42 -18.12
C TRP A 149 4.71 12.83 -18.98
N HIS A 150 4.77 12.59 -20.30
CA HIS A 150 3.67 12.72 -21.25
C HIS A 150 3.30 11.41 -21.98
N ARG A 151 2.09 11.32 -22.58
CA ARG A 151 1.52 10.08 -23.15
C ARG A 151 2.41 9.34 -24.16
N SER A 152 3.09 10.06 -25.06
CA SER A 152 3.94 9.45 -26.09
C SER A 152 5.26 8.90 -25.56
N ALA A 153 5.63 9.17 -24.31
CA ALA A 153 6.78 8.57 -23.65
C ALA A 153 6.44 7.33 -22.82
N PHE A 154 5.18 6.89 -22.78
CA PHE A 154 4.73 5.77 -21.96
C PHE A 154 5.59 4.49 -22.11
N PRO A 155 5.98 4.03 -23.33
CA PRO A 155 6.87 2.87 -23.45
C PRO A 155 8.24 3.07 -22.81
N ARG A 156 8.78 4.29 -22.88
CA ARG A 156 10.05 4.63 -22.22
C ARG A 156 9.93 4.58 -20.71
N TRP A 157 8.79 4.96 -20.13
CA TRP A 157 8.60 4.83 -18.68
C TRP A 157 8.48 3.38 -18.24
N LEU A 158 7.78 2.55 -19.04
CA LEU A 158 7.72 1.14 -18.74
C LEU A 158 9.14 0.56 -18.68
N TRP A 159 9.98 0.94 -19.64
CA TRP A 159 11.39 0.58 -19.64
C TRP A 159 12.14 1.12 -18.42
N ASP A 160 12.01 2.41 -18.09
CA ASP A 160 12.70 3.01 -16.94
C ASP A 160 12.34 2.30 -15.62
N ILE A 161 11.07 1.91 -15.47
CA ILE A 161 10.59 1.17 -14.31
C ILE A 161 11.15 -0.26 -14.27
N MET A 162 11.12 -0.97 -15.40
CA MET A 162 11.69 -2.32 -15.48
C MET A 162 13.21 -2.32 -15.29
N ALA A 163 13.92 -1.35 -15.87
CA ALA A 163 15.36 -1.19 -15.71
C ALA A 163 15.75 -0.83 -14.27
N TYR A 164 14.93 -0.01 -13.60
CA TYR A 164 15.12 0.27 -12.17
C TYR A 164 14.89 -0.98 -11.31
N LEU A 165 13.83 -1.76 -11.59
CA LEU A 165 13.58 -3.02 -10.90
C LEU A 165 14.75 -4.00 -11.09
N ASP A 166 15.19 -4.22 -12.33
CA ASP A 166 16.32 -5.11 -12.65
C ASP A 166 17.58 -4.70 -11.86
N ARG A 167 17.87 -3.39 -11.80
CA ARG A 167 18.96 -2.88 -10.98
C ARG A 167 18.77 -3.15 -9.49
N CYS A 168 17.55 -2.99 -8.95
CA CYS A 168 17.25 -3.34 -7.57
C CYS A 168 17.41 -4.84 -7.28
N LEU A 169 17.08 -5.70 -8.24
CA LEU A 169 17.26 -7.15 -8.13
C LEU A 169 18.73 -7.55 -8.17
N GLN A 170 19.51 -6.96 -9.08
CA GLN A 170 20.97 -7.18 -9.14
C GLN A 170 21.66 -6.76 -7.83
N LEU A 171 21.20 -5.66 -7.22
CA LEU A 171 21.71 -5.19 -5.94
C LEU A 171 21.06 -5.88 -4.74
N THR A 172 20.02 -6.70 -4.93
CA THR A 172 19.15 -7.25 -3.87
C THR A 172 18.67 -6.19 -2.87
N ARG A 173 18.50 -4.95 -3.34
CA ARG A 173 18.22 -3.77 -2.51
C ARG A 173 17.12 -2.90 -3.12
N LEU A 174 16.03 -2.77 -2.39
CA LEU A 174 14.92 -1.87 -2.67
C LEU A 174 14.54 -1.15 -1.38
N GLU A 175 14.97 0.10 -1.25
CA GLU A 175 14.74 0.89 -0.05
C GLU A 175 13.32 1.44 0.02
N HIS A 176 12.68 1.37 1.19
CA HIS A 176 11.33 1.92 1.37
C HIS A 176 11.32 3.43 1.11
N PHE A 177 10.41 3.92 0.25
CA PHE A 177 10.48 5.30 -0.24
C PHE A 177 10.04 6.37 0.77
N VAL A 178 9.15 6.04 1.71
CA VAL A 178 8.68 6.97 2.74
C VAL A 178 9.71 7.14 3.86
N LEU A 179 10.48 6.10 4.18
CA LEU A 179 11.45 6.13 5.26
C LEU A 179 12.80 6.61 4.73
N GLY A 180 13.58 7.29 5.57
CA GLY A 180 14.96 7.67 5.24
C GLY A 180 15.17 8.71 4.15
N LYS A 181 14.13 9.11 3.40
CA LYS A 181 14.25 10.23 2.46
C LYS A 181 14.25 11.57 3.18
N GLU A 182 15.30 12.36 2.94
CA GLU A 182 15.40 13.74 3.41
C GLU A 182 14.41 14.69 2.72
N ARG A 183 13.97 14.36 1.50
CA ARG A 183 13.16 15.23 0.64
C ARG A 183 11.82 14.62 0.27
N LEU A 184 10.93 14.53 1.25
CA LEU A 184 9.50 14.30 0.99
C LEU A 184 8.79 15.62 0.69
N PRO A 185 7.69 15.60 -0.09
CA PRO A 185 6.81 16.75 -0.22
C PRO A 185 6.40 17.32 1.14
N ALA A 186 6.35 18.65 1.28
CA ALA A 186 5.99 19.33 2.52
C ALA A 186 4.60 18.95 3.07
N GLU A 187 3.72 18.41 2.21
CA GLU A 187 2.39 17.91 2.57
C GLU A 187 2.42 16.63 3.43
N ILE A 188 3.56 15.92 3.43
CA ILE A 188 3.76 14.66 4.14
C ILE A 188 4.52 14.93 5.43
N SER A 189 3.87 14.66 6.56
CA SER A 189 4.45 14.84 7.89
C SER A 189 4.90 13.52 8.47
N LEU A 190 6.21 13.36 8.68
CA LEU A 190 6.76 12.22 9.41
C LEU A 190 7.12 12.61 10.85
N PRO A 191 6.95 11.69 11.82
CA PRO A 191 7.48 11.85 13.17
C PRO A 191 8.99 12.14 13.13
N PRO A 192 9.53 12.98 14.02
CA PRO A 192 10.95 13.31 14.04
C PRO A 192 11.86 12.07 14.09
N ALA A 193 11.48 11.06 14.87
CA ALA A 193 12.23 9.80 15.02
C ALA A 193 12.32 8.96 13.74
N MET A 194 11.51 9.24 12.72
CA MET A 194 11.51 8.50 11.44
C MET A 194 12.22 9.27 10.32
N ARG A 195 12.64 10.52 10.57
CA ARG A 195 13.40 11.31 9.59
C ARG A 195 14.88 10.92 9.66
N GLY A 196 15.48 10.65 8.49
CA GLY A 196 16.91 10.30 8.40
C GLY A 196 17.28 8.90 8.93
N VAL A 197 16.30 8.06 9.27
CA VAL A 197 16.52 6.65 9.59
C VAL A 197 16.93 5.91 8.31
N GLU A 198 17.85 4.95 8.40
CA GLU A 198 18.20 4.13 7.24
C GLU A 198 16.92 3.44 6.69
N PRO A 199 16.59 3.62 5.40
CA PRO A 199 15.38 3.06 4.85
C PRO A 199 15.47 1.52 4.83
N PRO A 200 14.46 0.80 5.34
CA PRO A 200 14.47 -0.65 5.34
C PRO A 200 14.50 -1.19 3.90
N ASN A 201 15.26 -2.26 3.70
CA ASN A 201 15.34 -2.96 2.43
C ASN A 201 14.15 -3.92 2.27
N LEU A 202 13.25 -3.62 1.34
CA LEU A 202 12.11 -4.49 0.99
C LEU A 202 12.55 -5.82 0.34
N PHE A 203 13.77 -5.88 -0.19
CA PHE A 203 14.38 -7.09 -0.75
C PHE A 203 15.30 -7.82 0.24
N GLU A 204 15.20 -7.54 1.54
CA GLU A 204 15.98 -8.23 2.57
C GLU A 204 15.84 -9.76 2.52
N HIS A 205 14.67 -10.28 2.13
CA HIS A 205 14.45 -11.71 1.92
C HIS A 205 15.26 -12.27 0.73
N LEU A 206 15.36 -11.52 -0.38
CA LEU A 206 16.18 -11.91 -1.53
C LEU A 206 17.67 -11.82 -1.22
N ALA A 207 18.08 -10.85 -0.39
CA ALA A 207 19.46 -10.74 0.09
C ALA A 207 19.86 -11.92 1.00
N ARG A 208 18.90 -12.53 1.70
CA ARG A 208 19.12 -13.67 2.61
C ARG A 208 18.99 -15.04 1.95
N ASP A 209 18.22 -15.14 0.86
CA ASP A 209 17.93 -16.40 0.17
C ASP A 209 18.37 -16.36 -1.32
N PRO A 210 19.54 -16.97 -1.64
CA PRO A 210 20.03 -17.05 -3.02
C PRO A 210 19.17 -17.90 -3.96
N ALA A 211 18.29 -18.77 -3.45
CA ALA A 211 17.35 -19.51 -4.29
C ALA A 211 16.19 -18.60 -4.70
N ALA A 212 15.59 -17.88 -3.74
CA ALA A 212 14.56 -16.88 -4.01
C ALA A 212 15.05 -15.76 -4.93
N HIS A 213 16.32 -15.32 -4.78
CA HIS A 213 16.92 -14.35 -5.70
C HIS A 213 17.05 -14.89 -7.13
N ARG A 214 17.49 -16.14 -7.30
CA ARG A 214 17.59 -16.76 -8.63
C ARG A 214 16.24 -16.92 -9.30
N GLU A 215 15.19 -17.26 -8.55
CA GLU A 215 13.82 -17.33 -9.05
C GLU A 215 13.30 -15.95 -9.47
N ALA A 216 13.58 -14.91 -8.67
CA ALA A 216 13.18 -13.53 -8.99
C ALA A 216 13.90 -12.92 -10.21
N MET A 217 15.03 -13.50 -10.64
CA MET A 217 15.81 -13.08 -11.82
C MET A 217 15.41 -13.81 -13.11
N GLN A 218 14.51 -14.81 -13.06
CA GLN A 218 14.01 -15.56 -14.22
C GLN A 218 12.74 -14.94 -14.81
#